data_AF-A0A3C1FMW7-F1
#
_entry.id   AF-A0A3C1FMW7-F1
#
_cell.length_a   1.000
_cell.length_b   1.000
_cell.length_c   1.000
_cell.angle_alpha   90.00
_cell.angle_beta   90.00
_cell.angle_gamma   90.00
#
_symmetry.space_group_name_H-M   'P 1'
#
loop_
_entity.id
_entity.type
_entity.pdbx_description
1 polymer ?
#
loop_
_entity_poly.entity_id
_entity_poly.type
_entity_poly.pdbx_seq_one_letter_code
_entity_poly.pdbx_strand_id
1 'polypeptide(L)'
;SAVPGIAFLSGGQSDEEATAHLNAMNAIGNLPWNLTFSYGRALQAPALKAWNGQAENVTKAQAVFTHRAKMNGLATRGDWKSEMERGLAV
;
A
#
# COMPACT_ATOMS: atom_id res chain seq x y z
N SER A 1 12.38 -1.91 23.11
CA SER A 1 10.97 -2.35 23.03
C SER A 1 10.95 -3.86 22.83
N ALA A 2 10.03 -4.60 23.47
CA ALA A 2 9.92 -6.07 23.28
C ALA A 2 9.21 -6.44 21.97
N VAL A 3 8.34 -5.55 21.48
CA VAL A 3 7.69 -5.70 20.17
C VAL A 3 8.57 -4.98 19.13
N PRO A 4 8.93 -5.60 18.00
CA PRO A 4 9.77 -4.96 16.99
C PRO A 4 8.97 -4.10 15.98
N GLY A 5 7.67 -4.37 15.82
CA GLY A 5 6.83 -3.64 14.88
C GLY A 5 5.36 -4.06 14.90
N ILE A 6 4.54 -3.25 14.25
CA ILE A 6 3.10 -3.43 14.10
C ILE A 6 2.79 -3.39 12.61
N ALA A 7 2.27 -4.49 12.07
CA ALA A 7 1.80 -4.56 10.70
C ALA A 7 0.27 -4.41 10.67
N PHE A 8 -0.23 -3.27 10.21
CA PHE A 8 -1.66 -2.99 10.22
C PHE A 8 -2.39 -3.80 9.14
N LEU A 9 -3.63 -4.16 9.45
CA LEU A 9 -4.61 -4.65 8.47
C LEU A 9 -5.30 -3.47 7.77
N SER A 10 -5.78 -3.66 6.54
CA SER A 10 -6.47 -2.59 5.80
C SER A 10 -7.94 -2.43 6.18
N GLY A 11 -8.56 -3.44 6.81
CA GLY A 11 -9.84 -3.31 7.52
C GLY A 11 -11.09 -3.01 6.70
N GLY A 12 -10.98 -2.83 5.37
CA GLY A 12 -12.09 -2.40 4.51
C GLY A 12 -12.01 -0.96 4.05
N GLN A 13 -10.93 -0.26 4.41
CA GLN A 13 -10.56 1.00 3.79
C GLN A 13 -10.27 0.81 2.30
N SER A 14 -10.41 1.89 1.54
CA SER A 14 -9.88 1.93 0.17
C SER A 14 -8.36 1.77 0.15
N ASP A 15 -7.81 1.47 -1.03
CA ASP A 15 -6.39 1.23 -1.20
C ASP A 15 -5.54 2.48 -0.88
N GLU A 16 -6.05 3.66 -1.26
CA GLU A 16 -5.40 4.94 -1.00
C GLU A 16 -5.54 5.37 0.47
N GLU A 17 -6.71 5.19 1.09
CA GLU A 17 -6.89 5.50 2.52
C GLU A 17 -5.97 4.67 3.41
N ALA A 18 -5.83 3.36 3.13
CA ALA A 18 -4.92 2.50 3.87
C ALA A 18 -3.47 3.00 3.78
N THR A 19 -3.05 3.43 2.59
CA THR A 19 -1.74 4.03 2.35
C THR A 19 -1.58 5.36 3.09
N ALA A 20 -2.56 6.26 2.98
CA ALA A 20 -2.54 7.58 3.57
C ALA A 20 -2.49 7.53 5.10
N HIS A 21 -3.28 6.66 5.73
CA HIS A 21 -3.26 6.48 7.18
C HIS A 21 -1.93 5.92 7.68
N LEU A 22 -1.37 4.90 7.01
CA LEU A 22 -0.04 4.39 7.36
C LEU A 22 1.04 5.47 7.24
N ASN A 23 0.96 6.29 6.19
CA ASN A 23 1.88 7.40 5.97
C ASN A 23 1.78 8.44 7.08
N ALA A 24 0.56 8.87 7.42
CA ALA A 24 0.32 9.83 8.47
C ALA A 24 0.86 9.34 9.82
N MET A 25 0.68 8.06 10.16
CA MET A 25 1.22 7.48 11.38
C MET A 25 2.76 7.49 11.39
N ASN A 26 3.42 7.11 10.29
CA ASN A 26 4.88 7.14 10.22
C ASN A 26 5.47 8.56 10.18
N ALA A 27 4.74 9.54 9.64
CA ALA A 27 5.14 10.94 9.63
C ALA A 27 5.15 11.60 11.02
N ILE A 28 4.44 11.04 12.01
CA ILE A 28 4.52 11.49 13.41
C ILE A 28 5.95 11.28 13.97
N GLY A 29 6.61 10.20 13.55
CA GLY A 29 7.98 9.86 13.97
C GLY A 29 8.13 9.50 15.45
N ASN A 30 9.37 9.21 15.86
CA ASN A 30 9.74 8.90 17.24
C ASN A 30 8.88 7.81 17.93
N LEU A 31 8.48 6.79 17.16
CA LEU A 31 7.71 5.67 17.68
C LEU A 31 8.65 4.56 18.19
N PRO A 32 8.31 3.89 19.30
CA PRO A 32 9.14 2.82 19.86
C PRO A 32 9.02 1.48 19.08
N TRP A 33 8.23 1.47 18.01
CA TRP A 33 7.97 0.31 17.14
C TRP A 33 7.95 0.76 15.67
N ASN A 34 8.37 -0.13 14.76
CA ASN A 34 8.16 0.10 13.33
C ASN A 34 6.68 -0.07 12.98
N LEU A 35 6.11 0.84 12.18
CA LEU A 35 4.75 0.69 11.66
C LEU A 35 4.80 0.33 10.17
N THR A 36 4.19 -0.78 9.81
CA THR A 36 4.13 -1.25 8.42
C THR A 36 2.76 -1.83 8.07
N PHE A 37 2.63 -2.43 6.90
CA PHE A 37 1.39 -2.99 6.37
C PHE A 37 1.41 -4.52 6.31
N SER A 38 0.28 -5.13 6.64
CA SER A 38 -0.07 -6.52 6.32
C SER A 38 -1.43 -6.52 5.63
N TYR A 39 -1.45 -6.02 4.39
CA TYR A 39 -2.68 -5.73 3.64
C TYR A 39 -3.04 -6.86 2.67
N GLY A 40 -4.30 -7.30 2.73
CA GLY A 40 -4.92 -8.12 1.69
C GLY A 40 -5.55 -7.23 0.63
N ARG A 41 -6.79 -6.78 0.87
CA ARG A 41 -7.58 -5.98 -0.09
C ARG A 41 -6.86 -4.74 -0.60
N ALA A 42 -6.30 -3.91 0.30
CA ALA A 42 -5.61 -2.67 -0.09
C ALA A 42 -4.36 -2.85 -0.97
N LEU A 43 -3.85 -4.09 -1.07
CA LEU A 43 -2.72 -4.43 -1.91
C LEU A 43 -3.14 -5.17 -3.18
N GLN A 44 -4.14 -6.06 -3.08
CA GLN A 44 -4.51 -6.98 -4.16
C GLN A 44 -5.73 -6.57 -4.98
N ALA A 45 -6.69 -5.81 -4.42
CA ALA A 45 -7.96 -5.53 -5.10
C ALA A 45 -7.77 -4.80 -6.45
N PRO A 46 -6.88 -3.79 -6.58
CA PRO A 46 -6.59 -3.16 -7.86
C PRO A 46 -5.97 -4.11 -8.88
N ALA A 47 -5.03 -4.96 -8.44
CA ALA A 47 -4.37 -5.93 -9.30
C ALA A 47 -5.34 -7.00 -9.78
N LEU A 48 -6.21 -7.49 -8.90
CA LEU A 48 -7.26 -8.46 -9.22
C LEU A 48 -8.24 -7.89 -10.25
N LYS A 49 -8.65 -6.62 -10.09
CA LYS A 49 -9.48 -5.90 -11.05
C LYS A 49 -8.79 -5.73 -12.41
N ALA A 50 -7.49 -5.39 -12.41
CA ALA A 50 -6.71 -5.24 -13.63
C ALA A 50 -6.46 -6.56 -14.36
N TRP A 51 -6.31 -7.67 -13.61
CA TRP A 51 -6.15 -9.01 -14.17
C TRP A 51 -7.43 -9.51 -14.85
N ASN A 52 -8.58 -9.32 -14.21
CA ASN A 52 -9.89 -9.71 -14.74
C ASN A 52 -9.97 -11.19 -15.18
N GLY A 53 -9.20 -12.09 -14.53
CA GLY A 53 -9.17 -13.51 -14.86
C GLY A 53 -8.53 -13.87 -16.21
N GLN A 54 -7.93 -12.90 -16.89
CA GLN A 54 -7.40 -13.02 -18.25
C GLN A 54 -5.88 -13.16 -18.23
N ALA A 55 -5.35 -14.20 -18.88
CA ALA A 55 -3.92 -14.48 -18.89
C ALA A 55 -3.10 -13.36 -19.58
N GLU A 56 -3.68 -12.75 -20.60
CA GLU A 56 -3.12 -11.61 -21.32
C GLU A 56 -2.92 -10.37 -20.44
N ASN A 57 -3.65 -10.25 -19.33
CA ASN A 57 -3.58 -9.10 -18.41
C ASN A 57 -2.59 -9.28 -17.26
N VAL A 58 -1.85 -10.40 -17.19
CA VAL A 58 -0.92 -10.66 -16.07
C VAL A 58 0.09 -9.53 -15.89
N THR A 59 0.71 -9.05 -16.96
CA THR A 59 1.67 -7.93 -16.91
C THR A 59 1.02 -6.64 -16.39
N LYS A 60 -0.20 -6.35 -16.85
CA LYS A 60 -0.98 -5.18 -16.40
C LYS A 60 -1.29 -5.27 -14.90
N ALA A 61 -1.73 -6.43 -14.43
CA ALA A 61 -2.03 -6.68 -13.02
C ALA A 61 -0.77 -6.57 -12.13
N GLN A 62 0.36 -7.09 -12.60
CA GLN A 62 1.66 -6.97 -11.90
C GLN A 62 2.11 -5.52 -11.77
N ALA A 63 1.92 -4.70 -12.81
CA ALA A 63 2.23 -3.26 -12.75
C ALA A 63 1.38 -2.55 -11.69
N VAL A 64 0.07 -2.85 -11.63
CA VAL A 64 -0.83 -2.29 -10.61
C VAL A 64 -0.47 -2.78 -9.21
N PHE A 65 -0.16 -4.07 -9.03
CA PHE A 65 0.29 -4.60 -7.74
C PHE A 65 1.59 -3.94 -7.26
N THR A 66 2.56 -3.79 -8.17
CA THR A 66 3.86 -3.18 -7.88
C THR A 66 3.70 -1.72 -7.45
N HIS A 67 2.77 -0.99 -8.06
CA HIS A 67 2.41 0.37 -7.63
C HIS A 67 1.89 0.41 -6.21
N ARG A 68 0.90 -0.44 -5.89
CA ARG A 68 0.34 -0.51 -4.55
C ARG A 68 1.40 -0.90 -3.52
N ALA A 69 2.28 -1.83 -3.84
CA ALA A 69 3.41 -2.19 -3.00
C ALA A 69 4.38 -1.01 -2.79
N LYS A 70 4.69 -0.26 -3.85
CA LYS A 70 5.56 0.94 -3.79
C LYS A 70 4.95 2.03 -2.92
N MET A 71 3.66 2.31 -3.07
CA MET A 71 2.98 3.36 -2.29
C MET A 71 2.90 3.01 -0.81
N ASN A 72 2.55 1.77 -0.46
CA ASN A 72 2.58 1.29 0.93
C ASN A 72 4.01 1.24 1.51
N GLY A 73 5.02 0.95 0.68
CA GLY A 73 6.43 1.01 1.08
C GLY A 73 6.92 2.43 1.35
N LEU A 74 6.46 3.42 0.58
CA LEU A 74 6.69 4.85 0.85
C LEU A 74 5.98 5.29 2.13
N ALA A 75 4.75 4.83 2.34
CA ALA A 75 3.97 5.11 3.55
C ALA A 75 4.63 4.55 4.83
N THR A 76 5.33 3.41 4.74
CA THR A 76 6.12 2.86 5.87
C THR A 76 7.26 3.80 6.29
N ARG A 77 7.69 4.72 5.42
CA ARG A 77 8.73 5.73 5.73
C ARG A 77 8.15 7.12 6.02
N GLY A 78 6.84 7.32 5.88
CA GLY A 78 6.23 8.64 5.95
C GLY A 78 6.47 9.51 4.71
N ASP A 79 6.91 8.90 3.59
CA ASP A 79 7.33 9.60 2.37
C ASP A 79 6.24 9.66 1.28
N TRP A 80 5.10 9.00 1.47
CA TRP A 80 4.03 8.96 0.48
C TRP A 80 3.34 10.32 0.37
N LYS A 81 2.98 10.68 -0.86
CA LYS A 81 2.15 11.84 -1.17
C LYS A 81 1.13 11.45 -2.24
N SER A 82 -0.08 12.02 -2.17
CA SER A 82 -1.18 11.68 -3.10
C SER A 82 -0.82 11.94 -4.56
N GLU A 83 0.10 12.87 -4.84
CA GLU A 83 0.59 13.11 -6.20
C GLU A 83 1.29 11.92 -6.84
N MET A 84 1.86 11.03 -6.02
CA MET A 84 2.58 9.84 -6.48
C MET A 84 1.63 8.77 -7.04
N GLU A 85 0.33 8.88 -6.77
CA GLU A 85 -0.70 7.97 -7.30
C GLU A 85 -0.89 8.09 -8.81
N ARG A 86 -0.57 9.24 -9.38
CA ARG A 86 -0.79 9.56 -10.82
C ARG A 86 0.20 8.85 -11.76
N GLY A 87 1.16 8.10 -11.23
CA GLY A 87 2.23 7.45 -12.01
C GLY A 87 1.81 6.25 -12.86
N LEU A 88 0.61 5.72 -12.67
CA LEU A 88 0.00 4.74 -13.58
C LEU A 88 -1.25 5.31 -14.23
N ALA A 89 -1.06 5.96 -15.36
CA ALA A 89 -2.08 5.91 -16.40
C ALA A 89 -2.18 4.44 -16.83
N VAL A 90 -3.26 3.78 -16.40
CA VAL A 90 -3.66 2.44 -16.83
C VAL A 90 -4.23 2.49 -18.24
#